data_AF-A0A9X3T1C6-F1
#
_entry.id   AF-A0A9X3T1C6-F1
#
_cell.length_a   1.000
_cell.length_b   1.000
_cell.length_c   1.000
_cell.angle_alpha   90.00
_cell.angle_beta   90.00
_cell.angle_gamma   90.00
#
_symmetry.space_group_name_H-M   'P 1'
#
loop_
_entity.id
_entity.type
_entity.pdbx_description
1 polymer ?
#
loop_
_entity_poly.entity_id
_entity_poly.type
_entity_poly.pdbx_seq_one_letter_code
_entity_poly.pdbx_strand_id
1 'polypeptide(L)'
;MIALKTLIFTVLVPGTVLLYVPHELRSLSSNLPTFDIGAWRYIGLLPFFLGFAMYFWCAFDFTFKGRGTPAPIDPPKHFVAEGLYRFVRNPMYVGALLIIVGQFLFFQALVLVFYAAFL
;
A
#
# COMPACT_ATOMS: atom_id res chain seq x y z
N MET A 1 -15.80 17.49 4.60
CA MET A 1 -15.29 16.81 5.81
C MET A 1 -13.94 16.19 5.48
N ILE A 2 -12.93 16.29 6.36
CA ILE A 2 -11.56 15.78 6.09
C ILE A 2 -11.58 14.29 5.73
N ALA A 3 -12.38 13.48 6.43
CA ALA A 3 -12.55 12.05 6.15
C ALA A 3 -13.00 11.74 4.72
N LEU A 4 -13.90 12.56 4.13
CA LEU A 4 -14.34 12.38 2.74
C LEU A 4 -13.19 12.63 1.75
N LYS A 5 -12.36 13.67 2.01
CA LYS A 5 -11.18 13.95 1.20
C LYS A 5 -10.15 12.81 1.32
N THR A 6 -9.91 12.32 2.54
CA THR A 6 -9.03 11.16 2.76
C THR A 6 -9.54 9.95 1.99
N LEU A 7 -10.84 9.64 2.06
CA LEU A 7 -11.42 8.50 1.34
C LEU A 7 -11.25 8.63 -0.18
N ILE A 8 -11.59 9.78 -0.75
CA ILE A 8 -11.43 10.04 -2.19
C ILE A 8 -9.96 9.90 -2.59
N PHE A 9 -9.03 10.49 -1.83
CA PHE A 9 -7.60 10.38 -2.09
C PHE A 9 -7.13 8.92 -2.00
N THR A 10 -7.51 8.20 -0.94
CA THR A 10 -7.16 6.78 -0.73
C THR A 10 -7.62 5.92 -1.90
N VAL A 11 -8.84 6.10 -2.39
CA VAL A 11 -9.37 5.32 -3.52
C VAL A 11 -8.64 5.70 -4.82
N LEU A 12 -8.49 6.99 -5.10
CA LEU A 12 -7.94 7.45 -6.38
C LEU A 12 -6.43 7.25 -6.51
N VAL A 13 -5.66 7.50 -5.45
CA VAL A 13 -4.19 7.49 -5.54
C VAL A 13 -3.66 6.14 -5.03
N PRO A 14 -3.71 5.79 -3.73
CA PRO A 14 -3.31 4.47 -3.26
C PRO A 14 -4.10 3.31 -3.86
N GLY A 15 -5.40 3.42 -4.10
CA GLY A 15 -6.16 2.36 -4.77
C GLY A 15 -5.64 2.10 -6.18
N THR A 16 -5.31 3.17 -6.93
CA THR A 16 -4.72 3.02 -8.26
C THR A 16 -3.30 2.45 -8.21
N VAL A 17 -2.43 3.01 -7.37
CA VAL A 17 -1.01 2.63 -7.28
C VAL A 17 -0.84 1.24 -6.66
N LEU A 18 -1.61 0.89 -5.64
CA LEU A 18 -1.41 -0.34 -4.88
C LEU A 18 -2.25 -1.51 -5.36
N LEU A 19 -3.34 -1.28 -6.12
CA LEU A 19 -4.21 -2.36 -6.62
C LEU A 19 -4.32 -2.37 -8.13
N TYR A 20 -4.78 -1.27 -8.73
CA TYR A 20 -5.06 -1.24 -10.17
C TYR A 20 -3.81 -1.45 -11.02
N VAL A 21 -2.75 -0.66 -10.80
CA VAL A 21 -1.51 -0.76 -11.58
C VAL A 21 -0.86 -2.15 -11.44
N PRO A 22 -0.66 -2.71 -10.22
CA PRO A 22 -0.16 -4.07 -10.05
C PRO A 22 -1.01 -5.14 -10.74
N HIS A 23 -2.34 -5.01 -10.69
CA HIS A 23 -3.25 -5.94 -11.36
C HIS A 23 -3.05 -5.94 -12.87
N GLU A 24 -2.92 -4.77 -13.49
CA GLU A 24 -2.66 -4.65 -14.92
C GLU A 24 -1.25 -5.11 -15.30
N LEU A 25 -0.23 -4.79 -14.49
CA LEU A 25 1.16 -5.20 -14.72
C LEU A 25 1.33 -6.72 -14.78
N ARG A 26 0.50 -7.47 -14.05
CA ARG A 26 0.45 -8.94 -14.15
C ARG A 26 0.16 -9.40 -15.58
N SER A 27 -0.75 -8.73 -16.30
CA SER A 27 -1.13 -9.11 -17.66
C SER A 27 0.01 -8.85 -18.67
N LEU A 28 0.76 -7.76 -18.49
CA LEU A 28 1.94 -7.43 -19.30
C LEU A 28 3.10 -8.43 -19.08
N SER A 29 3.10 -9.11 -17.94
CA SER A 29 4.15 -10.06 -17.55
C SER A 29 3.85 -11.49 -17.93
N SER A 30 2.77 -11.73 -18.67
CA SER A 30 2.41 -13.07 -19.18
C SER A 30 3.51 -13.71 -20.04
N ASN A 31 4.39 -12.90 -20.64
CA ASN A 31 5.55 -13.34 -21.43
C ASN A 31 6.87 -13.38 -20.63
N LEU A 32 6.88 -12.96 -19.37
CA LEU A 32 8.06 -13.00 -18.52
C LEU A 32 8.17 -14.36 -17.79
N PRO A 33 9.37 -14.75 -17.33
CA PRO A 33 9.54 -15.91 -16.48
C PRO A 33 8.62 -15.80 -15.25
N THR A 34 7.70 -16.75 -15.13
CA THR A 34 6.89 -16.92 -13.92
C THR A 34 7.54 -17.96 -13.03
N PHE A 35 7.27 -17.88 -11.73
CA PHE A 35 7.67 -18.91 -10.77
C PHE A 35 6.41 -19.51 -10.18
N ASP A 36 6.35 -20.83 -10.05
CA ASP A 36 5.21 -21.49 -9.44
C ASP A 36 5.62 -22.13 -8.10
N ILE A 37 5.08 -21.59 -7.02
CA ILE A 37 5.23 -22.09 -5.65
C ILE A 37 3.99 -22.85 -5.16
N GLY A 38 3.01 -23.10 -6.04
CA GLY A 38 1.78 -23.83 -5.72
C GLY A 38 0.95 -23.16 -4.62
N ALA A 39 0.48 -23.95 -3.66
CA ALA A 39 -0.36 -23.48 -2.56
C ALA A 39 0.35 -22.47 -1.62
N TRP A 40 1.68 -22.41 -1.63
CA TRP A 40 2.43 -21.46 -0.81
C TRP A 40 2.17 -20.00 -1.20
N ARG A 41 1.63 -19.73 -2.39
CA ARG A 41 1.21 -18.38 -2.82
C ARG A 41 0.23 -17.71 -1.86
N TYR A 42 -0.59 -18.48 -1.15
CA TYR A 42 -1.58 -17.94 -0.20
C TYR A 42 -0.95 -17.31 1.04
N ILE A 43 0.33 -17.59 1.34
CA ILE A 43 1.06 -16.87 2.38
C ILE A 43 1.15 -15.37 2.06
N GLY A 44 1.11 -14.99 0.77
CA GLY A 44 1.06 -13.59 0.33
C GLY A 44 -0.15 -12.81 0.84
N LEU A 45 -1.25 -13.49 1.23
CA LEU A 45 -2.41 -12.82 1.81
C LEU A 45 -2.09 -12.16 3.16
N LEU A 46 -1.18 -12.74 3.94
CA LEU A 46 -0.80 -12.20 5.25
C LEU A 46 -0.15 -10.81 5.14
N PRO A 47 0.97 -10.60 4.41
CA PRO A 47 1.54 -9.27 4.23
C PRO A 47 0.58 -8.33 3.50
N PHE A 48 -0.24 -8.83 2.58
CA PHE A 48 -1.25 -8.02 1.89
C PHE A 48 -2.23 -7.36 2.89
N PHE A 49 -2.88 -8.16 3.74
CA PHE A 49 -3.83 -7.63 4.72
C PHE A 49 -3.16 -6.81 5.83
N LEU A 50 -1.95 -7.19 6.26
CA LEU A 50 -1.16 -6.40 7.20
C LEU A 50 -0.82 -5.02 6.63
N GLY A 51 -0.43 -4.95 5.35
CA GLY A 51 -0.13 -3.69 4.69
C GLY A 51 -1.36 -2.78 4.57
N PHE A 52 -2.54 -3.34 4.29
CA PHE A 52 -3.80 -2.60 4.35
C PHE A 52 -4.11 -2.07 5.74
N ALA A 53 -3.97 -2.91 6.77
CA ALA A 53 -4.18 -2.49 8.15
C ALA A 53 -3.24 -1.34 8.53
N MET A 54 -1.96 -1.42 8.16
CA MET A 54 -0.98 -0.35 8.40
C MET A 54 -1.34 0.94 7.64
N TYR A 55 -1.72 0.83 6.37
CA TYR A 55 -2.12 1.98 5.56
C TYR A 55 -3.32 2.70 6.18
N PHE A 56 -4.38 1.97 6.53
CA PHE A 56 -5.59 2.55 7.11
C PHE A 56 -5.34 3.12 8.52
N TRP A 57 -4.46 2.50 9.31
CA TRP A 57 -4.02 3.08 10.58
C TRP A 57 -3.36 4.44 10.35
N CYS A 58 -2.44 4.55 9.40
CA CYS A 58 -1.76 5.81 9.09
C CYS A 58 -2.74 6.87 8.56
N ALA A 59 -3.68 6.48 7.69
CA ALA A 59 -4.71 7.38 7.18
C ALA A 59 -5.65 7.89 8.29
N PHE A 60 -5.96 7.02 9.26
CA PHE A 60 -6.70 7.39 10.47
C PHE A 60 -5.91 8.40 11.31
N ASP A 61 -4.64 8.12 11.60
CA ASP A 61 -3.80 9.03 12.38
C ASP A 61 -3.68 10.42 11.70
N PHE A 62 -3.49 10.49 10.38
CA PHE A 62 -3.47 11.77 9.66
C PHE A 62 -4.80 12.51 9.70
N THR A 63 -5.92 11.79 9.54
CA THR A 63 -7.26 12.38 9.53
C THR A 63 -7.64 12.93 10.91
N PHE A 64 -7.45 12.14 11.96
CA PHE A 64 -7.96 12.45 13.30
C PHE A 64 -6.96 13.16 14.20
N LYS A 65 -5.67 12.80 14.12
CA LYS A 65 -4.60 13.43 14.93
C LYS A 65 -3.93 14.56 14.17
N GLY A 66 -3.56 14.30 12.92
CA GLY A 66 -2.91 15.26 12.04
C GLY A 66 -3.82 16.41 11.58
N ARG A 67 -5.15 16.25 11.68
CA ARG A 67 -6.17 17.23 11.20
C ARG A 67 -5.97 17.62 9.73
N GLY A 68 -5.50 16.68 8.91
CA GLY A 68 -5.31 16.84 7.47
C GLY A 68 -5.46 15.50 6.77
N THR A 69 -4.92 15.36 5.56
CA THR A 69 -4.98 14.13 4.78
C THR A 69 -3.58 13.61 4.47
N PRO A 70 -3.44 12.35 4.03
CA PRO A 70 -2.19 11.87 3.45
C PRO A 70 -1.83 12.58 2.12
N ALA A 71 -2.77 13.33 1.52
CA ALA A 71 -2.56 13.99 0.24
C ALA A 71 -1.68 15.24 0.40
N PRO A 72 -0.67 15.45 -0.47
CA PRO A 72 0.16 16.66 -0.44
C PRO A 72 -0.61 17.97 -0.60
N ILE A 73 -1.81 17.92 -1.21
CA ILE A 73 -2.67 19.06 -1.47
C ILE A 73 -3.37 19.57 -0.18
N ASP A 74 -3.53 18.70 0.83
CA ASP A 74 -4.14 19.03 2.12
C ASP A 74 -3.37 18.29 3.24
N PRO A 75 -2.11 18.69 3.50
CA PRO A 75 -1.21 17.97 4.39
C PRO A 75 -1.66 18.04 5.87
N PRO A 76 -1.15 17.14 6.74
CA PRO A 76 -1.41 17.22 8.18
C PRO A 76 -0.95 18.56 8.77
N LYS A 77 -1.81 19.18 9.58
CA LYS A 77 -1.53 20.44 10.30
C LYS A 77 -0.77 20.22 11.60
N HIS A 78 -0.90 19.02 12.17
CA HIS A 78 -0.18 18.62 13.37
C HIS A 78 0.76 17.47 13.06
N PHE A 79 1.95 17.53 13.66
CA PHE A 79 2.92 16.46 13.56
C PHE A 79 2.40 15.19 14.26
N VAL A 80 2.46 14.05 13.56
CA VAL A 80 2.00 12.76 14.05
C VAL A 80 3.21 11.89 14.37
N ALA A 81 3.49 11.67 15.66
CA ALA A 81 4.60 10.85 16.14
C ALA A 81 4.14 9.63 16.96
N GLU A 82 2.85 9.32 16.93
CA GLU A 82 2.24 8.25 17.72
C GLU A 82 1.98 6.99 16.88
N GLY A 83 1.59 5.89 17.55
CA GLY A 83 1.19 4.66 16.86
C GLY A 83 2.35 4.06 16.07
N LEU A 84 2.15 3.80 14.78
CA LEU A 84 3.19 3.26 13.90
C LEU A 84 4.34 4.25 13.64
N TYR A 85 4.07 5.56 13.72
CA TYR A 85 5.06 6.61 13.49
C TYR A 85 6.12 6.69 14.60
N ARG A 86 5.95 5.98 15.73
CA ARG A 86 6.97 5.86 16.79
C ARG A 86 8.14 4.94 16.41
N PHE A 87 7.92 4.04 15.45
CA PHE A 87 8.91 3.03 15.07
C PHE A 87 9.70 3.42 13.82
N VAL A 88 9.00 3.97 12.83
CA VAL A 88 9.59 4.39 11.55
C VAL A 88 8.95 5.71 11.12
N ARG A 89 9.70 6.53 10.37
CA ARG A 89 9.21 7.84 9.89
C ARG A 89 8.10 7.70 8.84
N ASN A 90 8.12 6.59 8.09
CA ASN A 90 7.28 6.36 6.91
C ASN A 90 6.54 5.00 6.98
N PRO A 91 5.73 4.73 8.03
CA PRO A 91 5.04 3.44 8.19
C PRO A 91 4.01 3.19 7.09
N MET A 92 3.44 4.25 6.50
CA MET A 92 2.50 4.12 5.37
C MET A 92 3.17 3.48 4.14
N TYR A 93 4.43 3.82 3.84
CA TYR A 93 5.19 3.22 2.75
C TYR A 93 5.58 1.77 3.04
N VAL A 94 5.86 1.43 4.30
CA VAL A 94 6.04 0.04 4.72
C VAL A 94 4.77 -0.77 4.45
N GLY A 95 3.59 -0.21 4.77
CA GLY A 95 2.30 -0.82 4.45
C GLY A 95 2.09 -1.02 2.95
N ALA A 96 2.43 -0.01 2.15
CA ALA A 96 2.37 -0.09 0.68
C ALA A 96 3.28 -1.19 0.13
N LEU A 97 4.53 -1.28 0.59
CA LEU A 97 5.45 -2.35 0.19
C LEU A 97 4.92 -3.74 0.57
N LEU A 98 4.35 -3.90 1.77
CA LEU A 98 3.74 -5.17 2.19
C LEU A 98 2.55 -5.57 1.29
N ILE A 99 1.74 -4.61 0.83
CA ILE A 99 0.66 -4.84 -0.13
C ILE A 99 1.23 -5.36 -1.47
N ILE A 100 2.30 -4.77 -1.98
CA ILE A 100 2.92 -5.22 -3.24
C ILE A 100 3.62 -6.58 -3.07
N VAL A 101 4.32 -6.82 -1.96
CA VAL A 101 4.94 -8.13 -1.66
C VAL A 101 3.90 -9.23 -1.56
N GLY A 102 2.76 -8.95 -0.92
CA GLY A 102 1.65 -9.91 -0.87
C GLY A 102 1.09 -10.23 -2.25
N GLN A 103 0.92 -9.22 -3.11
CA GLN A 103 0.50 -9.42 -4.50
C GLN A 103 1.54 -10.16 -5.34
N PHE A 104 2.83 -9.87 -5.15
CA PHE A 104 3.93 -10.58 -5.78
C PHE A 104 3.86 -12.09 -5.50
N LEU A 105 3.71 -12.47 -4.22
CA LEU A 105 3.60 -13.87 -3.81
C LEU A 105 2.32 -14.53 -4.34
N PHE A 106 1.21 -13.80 -4.32
CA PHE A 106 -0.09 -14.33 -4.73
C PHE A 106 -0.23 -14.48 -6.25
N PHE A 107 0.18 -13.46 -7.02
CA PHE A 107 0.11 -13.44 -8.48
C PHE A 107 1.32 -14.08 -9.16
N GLN A 108 2.39 -14.37 -8.41
CA GLN A 108 3.61 -14.99 -8.93
C GLN A 108 4.26 -14.20 -10.09
N ALA A 109 4.19 -12.87 -10.01
CA ALA A 109 4.60 -11.97 -11.09
C ALA A 109 5.85 -11.17 -10.71
N LEU A 110 7.02 -11.53 -11.27
CA LEU A 110 8.32 -10.88 -10.99
C LEU A 110 8.32 -9.37 -11.24
N VAL A 111 7.50 -8.87 -12.16
CA VAL A 111 7.34 -7.42 -12.42
C VAL A 111 7.00 -6.63 -11.15
N LEU A 112 6.29 -7.25 -10.20
CA LEU A 112 5.88 -6.61 -8.96
C LEU A 112 7.04 -6.37 -8.00
N VAL A 113 8.15 -7.11 -8.12
CA VAL A 113 9.39 -6.83 -7.39
C VAL A 113 10.02 -5.54 -7.89
N PHE A 114 10.08 -5.38 -9.22
CA PHE A 114 10.57 -4.13 -9.81
C PHE A 114 9.65 -2.97 -9.46
N TYR A 115 8.34 -3.17 -9.54
CA TYR A 115 7.36 -2.16 -9.16
C TYR A 115 7.52 -1.73 -7.70
N ALA A 116 7.72 -2.68 -6.77
CA ALA A 116 7.97 -2.39 -5.36
C ALA A 116 9.23 -1.54 -5.14
N ALA A 117 10.26 -1.69 -5.98
CA ALA A 117 11.49 -0.91 -5.86
C ALA A 117 11.32 0.58 -6.25
N PHE A 118 10.25 0.93 -6.96
CA PHE A 118 9.92 2.31 -7.36
C PHE A 118 8.90 2.99 -6.43
N LEU A 119 8.49 2.32 -5.36
CA LEU A 119 7.44 2.74 -4.42
C LEU A 119 8.04 3.42 -3.18
#